data_AF-A0A2N6DML0-F1
#
_entry.id   AF-A0A2N6DML0-F1
#
_cell.length_a   1.000
_cell.length_b   1.000
_cell.length_c   1.000
_cell.angle_alpha   90.00
_cell.angle_beta   90.00
_cell.angle_gamma   90.00
#
_symmetry.space_group_name_H-M   'P 1'
#
loop_
_entity.id
_entity.type
_entity.pdbx_description
1 polymer ?
#
loop_
_entity_poly.entity_id
_entity_poly.type
_entity_poly.pdbx_seq_one_letter_code
_entity_poly.pdbx_strand_id
1 'polypeptide(L)' 'MGVERSTLFVAVPVYNHAATLRTVVEGVLQQHDRVLVVDDGSSDNASEAIADLPVELICRPRNLGKGAALRTA' A
#
# COMPACT_ATOMS: atom_id res chain seq x y z
N MET A 1 3.90 -21.74 14.98
CA MET A 1 4.89 -20.66 14.87
C MET A 1 4.10 -19.37 14.75
N GLY A 2 3.86 -18.68 15.87
CA GLY A 2 3.09 -17.43 15.85
C GLY A 2 3.99 -16.33 15.32
N VAL A 3 3.55 -15.64 14.27
CA VAL A 3 4.23 -14.41 13.84
C VAL A 3 3.95 -13.37 14.92
N GLU A 4 5.00 -12.90 15.60
CA GLU A 4 4.94 -11.71 16.44
C GLU A 4 4.32 -10.58 15.62
N ARG A 5 3.22 -9.97 16.11
CA ARG A 5 2.52 -8.91 15.37
C ARG A 5 3.42 -7.71 15.05
N SER A 6 4.49 -7.52 15.80
CA SER A 6 5.53 -6.51 15.60
C SER A 6 6.35 -6.71 14.30
N THR A 7 6.39 -7.93 13.75
CA THR A 7 7.14 -8.25 12.53
C THR A 7 6.27 -8.48 11.29
N LEU A 8 4.95 -8.31 11.39
CA LEU A 8 4.02 -8.56 10.28
C LEU A 8 3.69 -7.25 9.56
N PHE A 9 3.89 -7.25 8.25
CA PHE A 9 3.44 -6.18 7.35
C PHE A 9 2.27 -6.63 6.50
N VAL A 10 1.37 -5.70 6.20
CA VAL A 10 0.36 -5.86 5.15
C VAL A 10 0.77 -5.00 3.96
N ALA A 11 1.08 -5.66 2.84
CA ALA A 11 1.41 -4.99 1.58
C ALA A 11 0.14 -4.71 0.75
N VAL A 12 -0.04 -3.46 0.32
CA VAL A 12 -1.16 -3.00 -0.52
C VAL A 12 -0.61 -2.46 -1.84
N PRO A 13 -0.50 -3.28 -2.89
CA PRO A 13 -0.11 -2.79 -4.21
C PRO A 13 -1.27 -2.02 -4.86
N VAL A 14 -0.97 -0.87 -5.46
CA VAL A 14 -1.97 -0.03 -6.14
C VAL A 14 -1.47 0.43 -7.51
N TYR A 15 -2.38 0.49 -8.48
CA TYR A 15 -2.17 1.14 -9.78
C TYR A 15 -3.51 1.66 -10.28
N ASN A 16 -3.67 2.98 -10.41
CA ASN A 16 -4.90 3.62 -10.89
C ASN A 16 -6.19 3.21 -10.14
N HIS A 17 -6.13 3.18 -8.81
CA HIS A 17 -7.28 2.90 -7.93
C HIS A 17 -7.39 3.91 -6.78
N ALA A 18 -7.12 5.20 -7.03
CA ALA A 18 -7.19 6.26 -6.02
C ALA A 18 -8.55 6.31 -5.28
N ALA A 19 -9.65 6.09 -6.02
CA ALA A 19 -11.00 6.18 -5.50
C ALA A 19 -11.32 5.13 -4.41
N THR A 20 -10.62 3.99 -4.38
CA THR A 20 -10.89 2.90 -3.43
C THR A 20 -9.72 2.65 -2.47
N LEU A 21 -8.53 3.16 -2.78
CA LEU A 21 -7.31 2.91 -2.00
C LEU A 21 -7.48 3.27 -0.52
N ARG A 22 -8.02 4.46 -0.23
CA ARG A 22 -8.21 4.92 1.16
C ARG A 22 -9.02 3.92 1.99
N THR A 23 -10.18 3.52 1.48
CA THR A 23 -11.07 2.59 2.20
C THR A 23 -10.39 1.25 2.47
N VAL A 24 -9.60 0.75 1.52
CA VAL A 24 -8.80 -0.47 1.72
C VAL A 24 -7.76 -0.27 2.82
N VAL A 25 -6.98 0.81 2.75
CA VAL A 25 -5.90 1.11 3.71
C VAL A 25 -6.44 1.33 5.12
N GLU A 26 -7.51 2.10 5.28
CA GLU A 26 -8.17 2.32 6.58
C GLU A 26 -8.70 1.01 7.16
N GLY A 27 -9.31 0.14 6.34
CA GLY A 27 -9.76 -1.18 6.77
C GLY A 27 -8.62 -2.08 7.24
N VAL A 28 -7.45 -1.99 6.60
CA VAL A 28 -6.25 -2.72 7.03
C VAL A 28 -5.70 -2.15 8.35
N LEU A 29 -5.61 -0.82 8.47
CA LEU A 29 -5.12 -0.14 9.67
C LEU A 29 -5.95 -0.45 10.92
N GLN A 30 -7.23 -0.80 10.77
CA GLN A 30 -8.06 -1.27 11.89
C GLN A 30 -7.63 -2.64 12.45
N GLN A 31 -6.87 -3.43 11.68
CA GLN A 31 -6.47 -4.80 12.03
C GLN A 31 -4.95 -4.93 12.26
N HIS A 32 -4.16 -4.10 11.58
CA HIS A 32 -2.70 -4.13 11.58
C HIS A 32 -2.09 -2.73 11.55
N ASP A 33 -1.15 -2.47 12.45
CA ASP A 33 -0.50 -1.15 12.57
C ASP A 33 0.59 -0.90 11.51
N ARG A 34 1.00 -1.92 10.76
CA ARG A 34 2.09 -1.86 9.78
C ARG A 34 1.60 -2.14 8.37
N VAL A 35 1.34 -1.07 7.62
CA VAL A 35 0.86 -1.12 6.24
C VAL A 35 1.91 -0.51 5.32
N LEU A 36 2.26 -1.25 4.27
CA LEU A 36 3.14 -0.81 3.20
C LEU A 36 2.33 -0.71 1.90
N VAL A 37 2.14 0.50 1.40
CA VAL A 37 1.50 0.75 0.11
C VAL A 37 2.58 0.86 -0.97
N VAL A 38 2.41 0.11 -2.06
CA VAL A 38 3.31 0.18 -3.22
C VAL A 38 2.53 0.70 -4.42
N ASP A 39 2.69 1.99 -4.72
CA ASP A 39 2.12 2.64 -5.90
C ASP A 39 2.98 2.30 -7.13
N ASP A 40 2.40 1.54 -8.06
CA ASP A 40 3.02 1.10 -9.31
C ASP A 40 2.95 2.15 -10.42
N GLY A 41 3.22 3.41 -10.10
CA GLY A 41 3.19 4.52 -11.06
C GLY A 41 1.79 4.87 -11.53
N SER A 42 0.88 5.03 -10.58
CA SER A 42 -0.47 5.54 -10.84
C SER A 42 -0.45 6.95 -11.40
N SER A 43 -1.46 7.29 -12.20
CA SER A 43 -1.67 8.62 -12.80
C SER A 43 -2.97 9.28 -12.33
N ASP A 44 -3.62 8.73 -11.30
CA ASP A 44 -4.94 9.14 -10.81
C ASP A 44 -4.89 9.72 -9.37
N ASN A 45 -3.71 10.15 -8.94
CA ASN A 45 -3.44 10.70 -7.61
C ASN A 45 -3.66 9.69 -6.45
N ALA A 46 -3.36 8.42 -6.67
CA ALA A 46 -3.49 7.37 -5.65
C ALA A 46 -2.66 7.65 -4.40
N SER A 47 -1.41 8.11 -4.57
CA SER A 47 -0.51 8.45 -3.46
C SER A 47 -1.07 9.60 -2.59
N GLU A 48 -1.69 10.60 -3.21
CA GLU A 48 -2.32 11.74 -2.53
C GLU A 48 -3.55 11.31 -1.72
N ALA A 49 -4.28 10.28 -2.15
CA ALA A 49 -5.49 9.81 -1.47
C ALA A 49 -5.25 9.28 -0.03
N ILE A 50 -3.99 8.95 0.28
CA ILE A 50 -3.56 8.34 1.55
C ILE A 50 -2.42 9.11 2.24
N ALA A 51 -2.07 10.30 1.78
CA ALA A 51 -0.86 11.02 2.23
C ALA A 51 -0.87 11.38 3.74
N ASP A 52 -2.04 11.46 4.34
CA ASP A 52 -2.28 11.72 5.78
C ASP A 52 -2.42 10.44 6.62
N LEU A 53 -2.43 9.26 6.00
CA LEU A 53 -2.55 7.99 6.71
C LEU A 53 -1.19 7.52 7.26
N PRO A 54 -1.16 6.84 8.42
CA PRO A 54 0.08 6.34 9.03
C PRO A 54 0.57 5.07 8.33
N VAL A 55 1.00 5.19 7.08
CA VAL A 55 1.48 4.07 6.25
C VAL A 55 2.86 4.33 5.68
N GLU A 56 3.59 3.26 5.39
CA GLU A 56 4.79 3.33 4.57
C GLU A 56 4.36 3.34 3.10
N LEU A 57 4.92 4.23 2.28
CA LEU A 57 4.56 4.40 0.87
C LEU A 57 5.80 4.32 -0.02
N ILE A 58 5.75 3.44 -1.03
CA ILE A 58 6.75 3.36 -2.10
C ILE A 58 6.08 3.68 -3.43
N CYS A 59 6.53 4.74 -4.10
CA CYS A 59 6.03 5.14 -5.42
C CYS A 59 7.04 4.77 -6.51
N ARG A 60 6.55 4.18 -7.59
CA ARG A 60 7.35 3.88 -8.79
C ARG A 60 7.05 4.87 -9.91
N PRO A 61 8.03 5.16 -10.79
CA PRO A 61 7.84 6.12 -11.87
C PRO A 61 6.98 5.59 -13.02
N ARG A 62 6.73 4.28 -13.11
CA ARG A 62 5.90 3.64 -14.13
C ARG A 62 5.41 2.28 -13.66
N ASN A 63 4.33 1.81 -14.27
CA ASN A 63 3.78 0.47 -14.04
C ASN A 63 4.74 -0.63 -14.51
N LEU A 64 5.12 -1.52 -13.57
CA LEU A 64 5.93 -2.73 -13.80
C LEU A 64 5.16 -4.03 -13.51
N GLY A 65 3.87 -3.92 -13.20
CA GLY A 65 2.96 -5.01 -12.87
C GLY A 65 2.95 -5.37 -11.39
N LYS A 66 1.82 -5.96 -10.95
CA LYS A 66 1.57 -6.38 -9.56
C LYS A 66 2.67 -7.25 -8.96
N GLY A 67 3.26 -8.16 -9.73
CA GLY A 67 4.35 -9.02 -9.26
C GLY A 67 5.62 -8.22 -8.92
N ALA A 68 5.92 -7.16 -9.66
CA ALA A 68 7.01 -6.27 -9.32
C ALA A 68 6.69 -5.43 -8.07
N ALA A 69 5.42 -5.06 -7.88
CA ALA A 69 4.96 -4.37 -6.66
C ALA A 69 5.23 -5.20 -5.42
N LEU A 70 4.81 -6.47 -5.47
CA LEU A 70 4.99 -7.41 -4.36
C LEU A 70 6.45 -7.74 -4.07
N ARG A 71 7.35 -7.71 -5.08
CA ARG A 71 8.80 -7.88 -4.84
C ARG A 71 9.46 -6.67 -4.19
N THR A 72 8.79 -5.52 -4.21
CA THR A 72 9.30 -4.28 -3.61
C THR A 72 8.90 -4.17 -2.14
N ALA A 73 7.81 -4.84 -1.76
CA ALA A 73 7.31 -4.93 -0.40
C ALA A 73 8.11 -5.93 0.44
#